data_AF-A0A1F2EUV1-F1
#
_entry.id   AF-A0A1F2EUV1-F1
#
_cell.length_a   1.000
_cell.length_b   1.000
_cell.length_c   1.000
_cell.angle_alpha   90.00
_cell.angle_beta   90.00
_cell.angle_gamma   90.00
#
_symmetry.space_group_name_H-M   'P 1'
#
loop_
_entity.id
_entity.type
_entity.pdbx_description
1 polymer ?
#
loop_
_entity_poly.entity_id
_entity_poly.type
_entity_poly.pdbx_seq_one_letter_code
_entity_poly.pdbx_strand_id
1 'polypeptide(L)'
;MTALILVAHGSRHPGTEPCLNALAGAIRGRVAAEEVRVAWLELIDPSLGALCDEFAARGIRDAVIVPLLFTEAFHRTVDLPAQAAAAQEASGVRLDVRDGIGLGAGVKKAVVRSFLATAADPRDDVLLVAVGSGDQAANDAVHRVAADLDGMLPGTVRAAFSVGSGQPSAASAVDGLVVTRKSRGTVILPLFTAPGLLWDRVVDRAAGLPGVTCGEPLGELLADVVVARWLEKAPARAHA
;
A
#
# COMPACT_ATOMS: atom_id res chain seq x y z
N MET A 1 10.53 -24.50 -8.28
CA MET A 1 9.24 -23.90 -8.64
C MET A 1 8.89 -22.96 -7.50
N THR A 2 8.87 -21.66 -7.73
CA THR A 2 8.70 -20.66 -6.65
C THR A 2 7.47 -19.81 -6.94
N ALA A 3 6.58 -19.68 -5.96
CA ALA A 3 5.45 -18.77 -6.02
C ALA A 3 5.80 -17.40 -5.42
N LEU A 4 5.07 -16.36 -5.81
CA LEU A 4 5.07 -15.06 -5.17
C LEU A 4 3.71 -14.81 -4.51
N ILE A 5 3.73 -14.54 -3.22
CA ILE A 5 2.56 -14.20 -2.42
C ILE A 5 2.61 -12.72 -2.07
N LEU A 6 1.59 -11.98 -2.49
CA LEU A 6 1.37 -10.61 -2.04
C LEU A 6 0.50 -10.68 -0.78
N VAL A 7 1.02 -10.25 0.36
CA VAL A 7 0.26 -10.31 1.62
C VAL A 7 -0.32 -8.94 1.93
N ALA A 8 -1.64 -8.87 2.04
CA ALA A 8 -2.36 -7.67 2.44
C ALA A 8 -3.18 -7.93 3.71
N HIS A 9 -3.57 -6.86 4.42
CA HIS A 9 -4.36 -7.01 5.65
C HIS A 9 -5.72 -7.69 5.41
N GLY A 10 -6.34 -7.38 4.28
CA GLY A 10 -7.73 -7.71 4.03
C GLY A 10 -8.64 -6.53 4.35
N SER A 11 -9.80 -6.51 3.71
CA SER A 11 -10.80 -5.47 3.86
C SER A 11 -12.14 -6.04 3.46
N ARG A 12 -13.22 -5.56 4.08
CA ARG A 12 -14.59 -5.90 3.70
C ARG A 12 -15.08 -5.12 2.48
N HIS A 13 -14.27 -4.19 1.96
CA HIS A 13 -14.63 -3.37 0.82
C HIS A 13 -14.55 -4.21 -0.48
N PRO A 14 -15.61 -4.24 -1.31
CA PRO A 14 -15.69 -5.12 -2.48
C PRO A 14 -14.65 -4.82 -3.56
N GLY A 15 -14.13 -3.59 -3.60
CA GLY A 15 -13.06 -3.20 -4.54
C GLY A 15 -11.65 -3.63 -4.13
N THR A 16 -11.43 -4.11 -2.89
CA THR A 16 -10.08 -4.42 -2.41
C THR A 16 -9.49 -5.65 -3.13
N GLU A 17 -10.23 -6.76 -3.14
CA GLU A 17 -9.75 -8.01 -3.75
C GLU A 17 -9.51 -7.87 -5.27
N PRO A 18 -10.45 -7.34 -6.08
CA PRO A 18 -10.21 -7.15 -7.51
C PRO A 18 -9.00 -6.27 -7.81
N CYS A 19 -8.79 -5.19 -7.03
CA CYS A 19 -7.66 -4.29 -7.20
C CYS A 19 -6.31 -4.99 -6.97
N LEU A 20 -6.19 -5.77 -5.88
CA LEU A 20 -4.93 -6.46 -5.59
C LEU A 20 -4.70 -7.68 -6.48
N ASN A 21 -5.77 -8.34 -6.94
CA ASN A 21 -5.66 -9.37 -7.98
C ASN A 21 -5.22 -8.79 -9.33
N ALA A 22 -5.64 -7.57 -9.68
CA ALA A 22 -5.13 -6.86 -10.86
C ALA A 22 -3.64 -6.53 -10.72
N LEU A 23 -3.20 -6.07 -9.54
CA LEU A 23 -1.77 -5.91 -9.22
C LEU A 23 -0.99 -7.23 -9.40
N ALA A 24 -1.48 -8.35 -8.85
CA ALA A 24 -0.87 -9.67 -9.04
C ALA A 24 -0.79 -10.06 -10.53
N GLY A 25 -1.84 -9.77 -11.31
CA GLY A 25 -1.88 -9.97 -12.76
C GLY A 25 -0.82 -9.15 -13.49
N ALA A 26 -0.66 -7.87 -13.15
CA ALA A 26 0.34 -6.98 -13.72
C ALA A 26 1.78 -7.43 -13.42
N ILE A 27 2.00 -8.20 -12.35
CA ILE A 27 3.32 -8.70 -11.95
C ILE A 27 3.65 -10.05 -12.60
N ARG A 28 2.66 -10.91 -12.89
CA ARG A 28 2.88 -12.32 -13.32
C ARG A 28 3.84 -12.48 -14.51
N GLY A 29 3.79 -11.58 -15.50
CA GLY A 29 4.69 -11.60 -16.66
C GLY A 29 6.07 -10.95 -16.45
N ARG A 30 6.33 -10.43 -15.24
CA ARG A 30 7.51 -9.62 -14.90
C ARG A 30 8.45 -10.31 -13.92
N VAL A 31 8.06 -11.45 -13.39
CA VAL A 31 8.82 -12.26 -12.43
C VAL A 31 8.90 -13.70 -12.91
N ALA A 32 9.99 -14.38 -12.58
CA ALA A 32 10.15 -15.81 -12.84
C ALA A 32 9.49 -16.65 -11.73
N ALA A 33 8.22 -16.35 -11.43
CA ALA A 33 7.41 -17.10 -10.47
C ALA A 33 6.44 -18.01 -11.25
N GLU A 34 6.20 -19.21 -10.74
CA GLU A 34 5.17 -20.09 -11.31
C GLU A 34 3.77 -19.50 -11.14
N GLU A 35 3.59 -18.79 -10.03
CA GLU A 35 2.32 -18.17 -9.68
C GLU A 35 2.54 -16.89 -8.90
N VAL A 36 1.64 -15.93 -9.10
CA VAL A 36 1.52 -14.71 -8.30
C VAL A 36 0.10 -14.67 -7.75
N ARG A 37 -0.02 -14.69 -6.42
CA ARG A 37 -1.30 -14.76 -5.70
C ARG A 37 -1.34 -13.75 -4.57
N VAL A 38 -2.55 -13.34 -4.20
CA VAL A 38 -2.79 -12.52 -3.01
C VAL A 38 -3.21 -13.43 -1.87
N ALA A 39 -2.65 -13.21 -0.69
CA ALA A 39 -3.12 -13.79 0.55
C ALA A 39 -3.48 -12.68 1.53
N TRP A 40 -4.42 -12.98 2.42
CA TRP A 40 -4.95 -12.02 3.37
C TRP A 40 -4.60 -12.43 4.78
N LEU A 41 -4.24 -11.45 5.59
CA LEU A 41 -3.96 -11.66 7.01
C LEU A 41 -5.26 -11.88 7.77
N GLU A 42 -6.32 -11.15 7.42
CA GLU A 42 -7.62 -11.20 8.08
C GLU A 42 -8.77 -10.87 7.11
N LEU A 43 -10.01 -10.98 7.61
CA LEU A 43 -11.28 -10.51 7.02
C LEU A 43 -11.79 -11.23 5.77
N ILE A 44 -10.92 -11.68 4.87
CA ILE A 44 -11.27 -12.31 3.59
C ILE A 44 -10.29 -13.44 3.25
N ASP A 45 -10.70 -14.31 2.32
CA ASP A 45 -9.93 -15.48 1.89
C ASP A 45 -9.26 -15.27 0.52
N PRO A 46 -8.17 -16.00 0.20
CA PRO A 46 -7.53 -17.04 1.02
C PRO A 46 -6.59 -16.47 2.09
N SER A 47 -6.57 -17.12 3.27
CA SER A 47 -5.51 -16.90 4.26
C SER A 47 -4.14 -17.37 3.74
N LEU A 48 -3.06 -16.88 4.36
CA LEU A 48 -1.69 -17.30 4.02
C LEU A 48 -1.51 -18.82 4.15
N GLY A 49 -2.03 -19.42 5.22
CA GLY A 49 -1.96 -20.87 5.45
C GLY A 49 -2.70 -21.66 4.37
N ALA A 50 -3.95 -21.29 4.07
CA ALA A 50 -4.76 -21.97 3.06
C ALA A 50 -4.10 -21.93 1.66
N LEU A 51 -3.48 -20.80 1.31
CA LEU A 51 -2.75 -20.68 0.06
C LEU A 51 -1.48 -21.57 0.04
N CYS A 52 -0.78 -21.69 1.16
CA CYS A 52 0.38 -22.57 1.27
C CYS A 52 -0.01 -24.05 1.16
N ASP A 53 -1.15 -24.46 1.73
CA ASP A 53 -1.69 -25.81 1.57
C ASP A 53 -2.05 -26.12 0.11
N GLU A 54 -2.66 -25.16 -0.60
CA GLU A 54 -2.92 -25.25 -2.04
C GLU A 54 -1.62 -25.46 -2.84
N PHE A 55 -0.59 -24.68 -2.54
CA PHE A 55 0.73 -24.79 -3.14
C PHE A 55 1.38 -26.16 -2.88
N ALA A 56 1.34 -26.63 -1.63
CA ALA A 56 1.88 -27.93 -1.24
C ALA A 56 1.19 -29.09 -1.99
N ALA A 57 -0.14 -29.03 -2.12
CA ALA A 57 -0.93 -30.02 -2.87
C ALA A 57 -0.58 -30.05 -4.36
N ARG A 58 -0.17 -28.92 -4.92
CA ARG A 58 0.27 -28.77 -6.32
C ARG A 58 1.77 -29.00 -6.54
N GLY A 59 2.52 -29.32 -5.49
CA GLY A 59 3.96 -29.61 -5.56
C GLY A 59 4.86 -28.38 -5.53
N ILE A 60 4.33 -27.18 -5.30
CA ILE A 60 5.12 -25.96 -5.07
C ILE A 60 5.68 -26.03 -3.64
N ARG A 61 7.00 -25.87 -3.50
CA ARG A 61 7.71 -26.02 -2.22
C ARG A 61 8.46 -24.77 -1.76
N ASP A 62 8.44 -23.72 -2.57
CA ASP A 62 9.07 -22.44 -2.30
C ASP A 62 8.09 -21.32 -2.60
N ALA A 63 7.97 -20.34 -1.71
CA ALA A 63 7.27 -19.11 -1.99
C ALA A 63 7.97 -17.90 -1.37
N VAL A 64 7.98 -16.78 -2.09
CA VAL A 64 8.43 -15.49 -1.60
C VAL A 64 7.22 -14.67 -1.20
N ILE A 65 7.25 -14.07 -0.01
CA ILE A 65 6.20 -13.20 0.49
C ILE A 65 6.65 -11.74 0.35
N VAL A 66 5.84 -10.92 -0.32
CA VAL A 66 6.01 -9.46 -0.35
C VAL A 66 4.82 -8.81 0.36
N PRO A 67 5.04 -8.20 1.54
CA PRO A 67 3.98 -7.51 2.27
C PRO A 67 3.60 -6.20 1.56
N LEU A 68 2.30 -5.99 1.34
CA LEU A 68 1.73 -4.77 0.75
C LEU A 68 1.52 -3.69 1.83
N LEU A 69 2.59 -3.41 2.58
CA LEU A 69 2.60 -2.53 3.74
C LEU A 69 3.61 -1.39 3.54
N PHE A 70 3.16 -0.17 3.79
CA PHE A 70 3.99 1.03 3.62
C PHE A 70 4.96 1.26 4.80
N THR A 71 4.57 0.88 6.02
CA THR A 71 5.36 1.13 7.22
C THR A 71 5.59 -0.16 8.01
N GLU A 72 6.78 -0.25 8.62
CA GLU A 72 7.21 -1.40 9.44
C GLU A 72 6.38 -1.58 10.72
N ALA A 73 5.70 -0.52 11.18
CA ALA A 73 4.82 -0.58 12.36
C ALA A 73 3.78 -1.71 12.20
N PHE A 74 3.29 -1.93 10.99
CA PHE A 74 2.28 -2.94 10.72
C PHE A 74 2.82 -4.38 10.77
N HIS A 75 4.09 -4.60 10.40
CA HIS A 75 4.73 -5.92 10.49
C HIS A 75 4.78 -6.42 11.94
N ARG A 76 4.87 -5.49 12.91
CA ARG A 76 4.86 -5.79 14.34
C ARG A 76 3.46 -6.01 14.89
N THR A 77 2.44 -5.36 14.33
CA THR A 77 1.08 -5.40 14.87
C THR A 77 0.29 -6.63 14.43
N VAL A 78 0.53 -7.17 13.23
CA VAL A 78 -0.24 -8.30 12.68
C VAL A 78 0.53 -9.63 12.68
N ASP A 79 1.74 -9.63 13.23
CA ASP A 79 2.59 -10.80 13.43
C ASP A 79 2.73 -11.68 12.16
N LEU A 80 2.94 -11.03 11.01
CA LEU A 80 3.21 -11.73 9.75
C LEU A 80 4.36 -12.76 9.88
N PRO A 81 5.47 -12.48 10.60
CA PRO A 81 6.49 -13.49 10.83
C PRO A 81 5.97 -14.77 11.49
N ALA A 82 5.12 -14.69 12.51
CA ALA A 82 4.54 -15.88 13.13
C ALA A 82 3.53 -16.58 12.21
N GLN A 83 2.69 -15.84 11.49
CA GLN A 83 1.76 -16.44 10.51
C GLN A 83 2.50 -17.18 9.41
N ALA A 84 3.60 -16.61 8.90
CA ALA A 84 4.46 -17.28 7.93
C ALA A 84 5.15 -18.51 8.53
N ALA A 85 5.67 -18.42 9.76
CA ALA A 85 6.27 -19.58 10.43
C ALA A 85 5.26 -20.74 10.59
N ALA A 86 4.04 -20.44 11.04
CA ALA A 86 2.98 -21.42 11.20
C ALA A 86 2.54 -22.03 9.85
N ALA A 87 2.37 -21.20 8.81
CA ALA A 87 2.02 -21.68 7.48
C ALA A 87 3.12 -22.57 6.88
N GLN A 88 4.39 -22.22 7.08
CA GLN A 88 5.53 -23.04 6.67
C GLN A 88 5.57 -24.38 7.41
N GLU A 89 5.36 -24.39 8.73
CA GLU A 89 5.34 -25.62 9.54
C GLU A 89 4.20 -26.57 9.10
N ALA A 90 3.00 -26.03 8.87
CA ALA A 90 1.84 -26.84 8.51
C ALA A 90 1.93 -27.42 7.08
N SER A 91 2.34 -26.61 6.10
CA SER A 91 2.31 -26.98 4.67
C SER A 91 3.61 -27.60 4.15
N GLY A 92 4.72 -27.36 4.85
CA GLY A 92 6.07 -27.70 4.38
C GLY A 92 6.58 -26.83 3.21
N VAL A 93 5.86 -25.77 2.83
CA VAL A 93 6.32 -24.78 1.84
C VAL A 93 7.34 -23.86 2.48
N ARG A 94 8.55 -23.74 1.92
CA ARG A 94 9.54 -22.78 2.39
C ARG A 94 9.10 -21.36 2.06
N LEU A 95 9.00 -20.52 3.08
CA LEU A 95 8.57 -19.14 2.96
C LEU A 95 9.74 -18.17 3.18
N ASP A 96 9.96 -17.31 2.20
CA ASP A 96 10.97 -16.25 2.24
C ASP A 96 10.26 -14.88 2.29
N VAL A 97 10.22 -14.29 3.49
CA VAL A 97 9.53 -13.01 3.73
C VAL A 97 10.45 -11.84 3.39
N ARG A 98 9.99 -10.97 2.51
CA ARG A 98 10.71 -9.76 2.08
C ARG A 98 10.21 -8.52 2.82
N ASP A 99 11.00 -7.46 2.71
CA ASP A 99 10.60 -6.15 3.16
C ASP A 99 9.29 -5.73 2.48
N GLY A 100 8.47 -4.97 3.20
CA GLY A 100 7.26 -4.41 2.63
C GLY A 100 7.54 -3.44 1.47
N ILE A 101 6.49 -3.03 0.77
CA ILE A 101 6.59 -2.00 -0.28
C ILE A 101 7.25 -0.70 0.23
N GLY A 102 7.13 -0.40 1.53
CA GLY A 102 7.83 0.70 2.17
C GLY A 102 7.38 2.07 1.67
N LEU A 103 8.23 3.08 1.91
CA LEU A 103 7.99 4.48 1.51
C LEU A 103 9.12 5.02 0.61
N GLY A 104 9.82 4.12 -0.09
CA GLY A 104 10.98 4.45 -0.90
C GLY A 104 10.66 5.15 -2.24
N ALA A 105 11.69 5.32 -3.06
CA ALA A 105 11.61 6.01 -4.36
C ALA A 105 10.55 5.41 -5.30
N GLY A 106 10.37 4.09 -5.29
CA GLY A 106 9.36 3.43 -6.11
C GLY A 106 7.92 3.83 -5.74
N VAL A 107 7.62 3.97 -4.44
CA VAL A 107 6.31 4.46 -3.98
C VAL A 107 6.14 5.93 -4.30
N LYS A 108 7.17 6.77 -4.11
CA LYS A 108 7.12 8.18 -4.52
C LYS A 108 6.83 8.33 -6.03
N LYS A 109 7.47 7.51 -6.86
CA LYS A 109 7.19 7.44 -8.32
C LYS A 109 5.75 7.02 -8.60
N ALA A 110 5.20 6.05 -7.85
CA ALA A 110 3.80 5.65 -7.97
C ALA A 110 2.84 6.81 -7.62
N VAL A 111 3.13 7.55 -6.55
CA VAL A 111 2.33 8.74 -6.15
C VAL A 111 2.41 9.82 -7.22
N VAL A 112 3.60 10.13 -7.78
CA VAL A 112 3.74 11.09 -8.88
C VAL A 112 2.95 10.65 -10.12
N ARG A 113 2.96 9.36 -10.47
CA ARG A 113 2.15 8.84 -11.58
C ARG A 113 0.65 8.98 -11.32
N SER A 114 0.21 8.71 -10.08
CA SER A 114 -1.18 8.90 -9.68
C SER A 114 -1.59 10.38 -9.76
N PHE A 115 -0.73 11.30 -9.30
CA PHE A 115 -0.91 12.74 -9.45
C PHE A 115 -1.09 13.13 -10.92
N LEU A 116 -0.15 12.75 -11.80
CA LEU A 116 -0.19 13.10 -13.22
C LEU A 116 -1.42 12.56 -13.94
N ALA A 117 -1.98 11.43 -13.49
CA ALA A 117 -3.21 10.86 -14.04
C ALA A 117 -4.49 11.55 -13.52
N THR A 118 -4.41 12.25 -12.38
CA THR A 118 -5.57 12.82 -11.68
C THR A 118 -5.66 14.34 -11.83
N ALA A 119 -4.53 15.03 -11.79
CA ALA A 119 -4.45 16.48 -11.75
C ALA A 119 -4.93 17.12 -13.07
N ALA A 120 -5.76 18.15 -12.97
CA ALA A 120 -6.13 18.98 -14.10
C ALA A 120 -5.04 20.01 -14.44
N ASP A 121 -4.35 20.53 -13.41
CA ASP A 121 -3.20 21.42 -13.55
C ASP A 121 -1.99 20.81 -12.83
N PRO A 122 -0.81 20.71 -13.48
CA PRO A 122 0.40 20.19 -12.84
C PRO A 122 0.87 21.04 -11.65
N ARG A 123 0.32 22.24 -11.43
CA ARG A 123 0.63 23.12 -10.30
C ARG A 123 -0.29 22.95 -9.10
N ASP A 124 -1.31 22.08 -9.20
CA ASP A 124 -2.25 21.83 -8.11
C ASP A 124 -1.52 21.32 -6.86
N ASP A 125 -2.02 21.74 -5.69
CA ASP A 125 -1.53 21.24 -4.40
C ASP A 125 -1.90 19.75 -4.23
N VAL A 126 -1.15 19.03 -3.41
CA VAL A 126 -1.45 17.64 -3.07
C VAL A 126 -1.74 17.49 -1.58
N LEU A 127 -2.86 16.86 -1.28
CA LEU A 127 -3.15 16.31 0.05
C LEU A 127 -2.94 14.80 0.00
N LEU A 128 -1.80 14.33 0.50
CA LEU A 128 -1.48 12.91 0.60
C LEU A 128 -2.17 12.34 1.84
N VAL A 129 -3.13 11.44 1.64
CA VAL A 129 -3.87 10.82 2.75
C VAL A 129 -3.34 9.42 2.99
N ALA A 130 -2.91 9.14 4.22
CA ALA A 130 -2.52 7.81 4.67
C ALA A 130 -3.50 7.29 5.73
N VAL A 131 -3.44 6.00 6.05
CA VAL A 131 -4.26 5.40 7.11
C VAL A 131 -4.01 6.12 8.43
N GLY A 132 -2.76 6.26 8.84
CA GLY A 132 -2.37 6.73 10.18
C GLY A 132 -2.05 5.58 11.12
N SER A 133 -1.17 5.85 12.08
CA SER A 133 -0.67 4.86 13.04
C SER A 133 -0.64 5.42 14.45
N GLY A 134 -0.74 4.55 15.45
CA GLY A 134 -0.41 4.89 16.84
C GLY A 134 1.11 5.05 17.06
N ASP A 135 1.93 4.52 16.16
CA ASP A 135 3.37 4.74 16.12
C ASP A 135 3.69 6.07 15.42
N GLN A 136 4.18 7.04 16.17
CA GLN A 136 4.52 8.37 15.66
C GLN A 136 5.63 8.31 14.59
N ALA A 137 6.59 7.38 14.70
CA ALA A 137 7.67 7.27 13.72
C ALA A 137 7.13 6.85 12.33
N ALA A 138 6.05 6.07 12.29
CA ALA A 138 5.37 5.70 11.06
C ALA A 138 4.68 6.92 10.42
N ASN A 139 4.03 7.76 11.22
CA ASN A 139 3.39 8.98 10.72
C ASN A 139 4.45 10.01 10.24
N ASP A 140 5.56 10.14 10.96
CA ASP A 140 6.68 11.01 10.57
C ASP A 140 7.34 10.54 9.26
N ALA A 141 7.36 9.22 8.99
CA ALA A 141 7.80 8.70 7.71
C ALA A 141 6.89 9.14 6.54
N VAL A 142 5.57 9.18 6.75
CA VAL A 142 4.63 9.70 5.74
C VAL A 142 4.81 11.20 5.53
N HIS A 143 5.03 11.98 6.60
CA HIS A 143 5.35 13.40 6.49
C HIS A 143 6.63 13.64 5.68
N ARG A 144 7.68 12.83 5.87
CA ARG A 144 8.88 12.90 5.04
C ARG A 144 8.61 12.59 3.57
N VAL A 145 7.74 11.63 3.27
CA VAL A 145 7.31 11.37 1.88
C VAL A 145 6.61 12.59 1.28
N ALA A 146 5.71 13.23 2.03
CA ALA A 146 5.07 14.47 1.57
C ALA A 146 6.10 15.58 1.30
N ALA A 147 7.06 15.79 2.22
CA ALA A 147 8.13 16.77 2.05
C ALA A 147 9.04 16.47 0.85
N ASP A 148 9.39 15.20 0.63
CA ASP A 148 10.16 14.78 -0.54
C ASP A 148 9.41 15.05 -1.84
N LEU A 149 8.09 14.80 -1.87
CA LEU A 149 7.24 15.03 -3.03
C LEU A 149 7.02 16.52 -3.30
N ASP A 150 7.05 17.38 -2.28
CA ASP A 150 7.02 18.84 -2.41
C ASP A 150 8.18 19.36 -3.27
N GLY A 151 9.34 18.70 -3.19
CA GLY A 151 10.48 18.99 -4.07
C GLY A 151 10.36 18.41 -5.49
N MET A 152 9.41 17.48 -5.72
CA MET A 152 9.21 16.81 -7.01
C MET A 152 8.03 17.36 -7.81
N LEU A 153 7.07 18.02 -7.15
CA LEU A 153 5.86 18.56 -7.76
C LEU A 153 5.84 20.10 -7.68
N PRO A 154 5.26 20.81 -8.67
CA PRO A 154 5.19 22.28 -8.65
C PRO A 154 4.22 22.88 -7.60
N GLY A 155 3.31 22.07 -7.06
CA GLY A 155 2.36 22.44 -6.01
C GLY A 155 2.83 22.02 -4.62
N THR A 156 2.14 22.50 -3.58
CA THR A 156 2.51 22.12 -2.20
C THR A 156 1.99 20.75 -1.83
N VAL A 157 2.81 19.92 -1.17
CA VAL A 157 2.41 18.57 -0.74
C VAL A 157 2.32 18.51 0.79
N ARG A 158 1.16 18.11 1.32
CA ARG A 158 0.92 17.92 2.76
C ARG A 158 0.35 16.54 3.03
N ALA A 159 0.69 15.96 4.19
CA ALA A 159 0.10 14.71 4.65
C ALA A 159 -1.07 14.93 5.61
N ALA A 160 -2.06 14.04 5.54
CA ALA A 160 -3.14 13.90 6.52
C ALA A 160 -3.46 12.42 6.75
N PHE A 161 -4.15 12.11 7.86
CA PHE A 161 -4.34 10.73 8.31
C PHE A 161 -5.80 10.41 8.59
N SER A 162 -6.26 9.24 8.14
CA SER A 162 -7.65 8.78 8.36
C SER A 162 -7.92 8.35 9.80
N VAL A 163 -6.90 7.89 10.52
CA VAL A 163 -6.95 7.47 11.92
C VAL A 163 -5.78 8.04 12.73
N GLY A 164 -5.88 7.99 14.06
CA GLY A 164 -4.88 8.51 14.99
C GLY A 164 -5.25 9.86 15.61
N SER A 165 -4.45 10.31 16.59
CA SER A 165 -4.60 11.58 17.30
C SER A 165 -3.32 12.42 17.20
N GLY A 166 -3.44 13.75 17.36
CA GLY A 166 -2.28 14.66 17.38
C GLY A 166 -1.72 15.08 16.02
N GLN A 167 -2.41 14.75 14.92
CA GLN A 167 -2.07 15.14 13.55
C GLN A 167 -3.33 15.68 12.84
N PRO A 168 -3.21 16.44 11.73
CA PRO A 168 -4.37 16.82 10.95
C PRO A 168 -5.11 15.56 10.48
N SER A 169 -6.35 15.40 10.93
CA SER A 169 -7.20 14.31 10.43
C SER A 169 -7.55 14.58 8.97
N ALA A 170 -7.69 13.53 8.17
CA ALA A 170 -8.09 13.66 6.77
C ALA A 170 -9.39 14.47 6.64
N ALA A 171 -10.35 14.25 7.55
CA ALA A 171 -11.58 15.04 7.63
C ALA A 171 -11.31 16.54 7.84
N SER A 172 -10.53 16.90 8.86
CA SER A 172 -10.21 18.32 9.13
C SER A 172 -9.42 18.98 8.00
N ALA A 173 -8.53 18.22 7.35
CA ALA A 173 -7.72 18.70 6.24
C ALA A 173 -8.59 18.98 5.01
N VAL A 174 -9.53 18.09 4.68
CA VAL A 174 -10.50 18.27 3.59
C VAL A 174 -11.40 19.47 3.86
N ASP A 175 -11.93 19.59 5.09
CA ASP A 175 -12.80 20.69 5.49
C ASP A 175 -12.09 22.06 5.36
N GLY A 176 -10.80 22.09 5.70
CA GLY A 176 -9.95 23.27 5.57
C GLY A 176 -9.71 23.73 4.12
N LEU A 177 -9.87 22.84 3.12
CA LEU A 177 -9.68 23.22 1.70
C LEU A 177 -10.71 24.24 1.24
N VAL A 178 -11.94 24.18 1.76
CA VAL A 178 -13.06 25.07 1.40
C VAL A 178 -12.83 26.50 1.89
N VAL A 179 -12.16 26.63 3.05
CA VAL A 179 -11.96 27.92 3.73
C VAL A 179 -10.94 28.78 3.00
N THR A 180 -10.00 28.16 2.28
CA THR A 180 -8.94 28.87 1.56
C THR A 180 -9.33 29.12 0.11
N ARG A 181 -9.58 30.39 -0.28
CA ARG A 181 -9.59 30.76 -1.71
C ARG A 181 -8.16 30.67 -2.25
N LYS A 182 -7.81 29.51 -2.79
CA LYS A 182 -6.53 29.31 -3.47
C LYS A 182 -6.65 29.66 -4.94
N SER A 183 -5.55 30.14 -5.51
CA SER A 183 -5.40 30.31 -6.96
C SER A 183 -5.20 28.99 -7.71
N ARG A 184 -5.05 27.87 -6.97
CA ARG A 184 -4.73 26.53 -7.46
C ARG A 184 -5.73 25.52 -6.91
N GLY A 185 -5.97 24.44 -7.64
CA GLY A 185 -6.75 23.30 -7.17
C GLY A 185 -5.99 22.46 -6.13
N THR A 186 -6.63 21.42 -5.65
CA THR A 186 -6.02 20.42 -4.75
C THR A 186 -6.39 19.01 -5.20
N VAL A 187 -5.36 18.18 -5.39
CA VAL A 187 -5.51 16.75 -5.65
C VAL A 187 -5.34 15.99 -4.34
N ILE A 188 -6.35 15.23 -3.94
CA ILE A 188 -6.27 14.34 -2.78
C ILE A 188 -5.82 12.98 -3.28
N LEU A 189 -4.67 12.50 -2.81
CA LEU A 189 -4.10 11.22 -3.23
C LEU A 189 -4.04 10.24 -2.07
N PRO A 190 -4.55 9.01 -2.23
CA PRO A 190 -4.42 7.97 -1.21
C PRO A 190 -3.05 7.27 -1.27
N LEU A 191 -2.32 7.30 -0.16
CA LEU A 191 -1.23 6.36 0.13
C LEU A 191 -1.80 5.03 0.64
N PHE A 192 -2.58 4.38 -0.23
CA PHE A 192 -3.28 3.12 0.00
C PHE A 192 -2.97 2.15 -1.15
N THR A 193 -2.93 0.86 -0.86
CA THR A 193 -2.67 -0.16 -1.89
C THR A 193 -3.90 -0.52 -2.70
N ALA A 194 -5.10 -0.38 -2.12
CA ALA A 194 -6.38 -0.72 -2.74
C ALA A 194 -7.53 0.12 -2.16
N PRO A 195 -8.71 0.14 -2.81
CA PRO A 195 -9.92 0.75 -2.27
C PRO A 195 -10.30 0.22 -0.89
N GLY A 196 -10.97 1.03 -0.07
CA GLY A 196 -11.35 0.67 1.29
C GLY A 196 -12.14 1.75 2.01
N LEU A 197 -12.85 1.33 3.07
CA LEU A 197 -13.82 2.18 3.79
C LEU A 197 -13.24 3.49 4.35
N LEU A 198 -11.95 3.51 4.71
CA LEU A 198 -11.30 4.74 5.18
C LEU A 198 -11.09 5.75 4.04
N TRP A 199 -10.79 5.24 2.84
CA TRP A 199 -10.64 6.06 1.66
C TRP A 199 -11.99 6.56 1.17
N ASP A 200 -13.01 5.71 1.14
CA ASP A 200 -14.38 6.10 0.73
C ASP A 200 -14.88 7.29 1.54
N ARG A 201 -14.68 7.29 2.87
CA ARG A 201 -15.05 8.43 3.73
C ARG A 201 -14.38 9.75 3.32
N VAL A 202 -13.15 9.69 2.83
CA VAL A 202 -12.41 10.88 2.39
C VAL A 202 -12.97 11.36 1.04
N VAL A 203 -13.24 10.43 0.12
CA VAL A 203 -13.86 10.72 -1.17
C VAL A 203 -15.26 11.32 -0.97
N ASP A 204 -16.09 10.71 -0.14
CA ASP A 204 -17.43 11.19 0.19
C ASP A 204 -17.40 12.59 0.80
N ARG A 205 -16.42 12.86 1.66
CA ARG A 205 -16.25 14.17 2.30
C ARG A 205 -15.81 15.25 1.32
N ALA A 206 -14.96 14.89 0.35
CA ALA A 206 -14.44 15.78 -0.68
C ALA A 206 -15.41 15.97 -1.86
N ALA A 207 -16.43 15.12 -1.98
CA ALA A 207 -17.38 15.16 -3.07
C ALA A 207 -18.07 16.52 -3.17
N GLY A 208 -18.04 17.12 -4.37
CA GLY A 208 -18.66 18.42 -4.65
C GLY A 208 -17.85 19.64 -4.20
N LEU A 209 -16.67 19.47 -3.60
CA LEU A 209 -15.80 20.60 -3.28
C LEU A 209 -15.20 21.20 -4.56
N PRO A 210 -15.33 22.52 -4.80
CA PRO A 210 -14.82 23.14 -6.01
C PRO A 210 -13.29 23.14 -6.03
N GLY A 211 -12.71 22.76 -7.17
CA GLY A 211 -11.25 22.70 -7.35
C GLY A 211 -10.57 21.56 -6.59
N VAL A 212 -11.33 20.56 -6.14
CA VAL A 212 -10.79 19.36 -5.47
C VAL A 212 -11.06 18.13 -6.34
N THR A 213 -10.02 17.32 -6.55
CA THR A 213 -10.12 16.04 -7.26
C THR A 213 -9.47 14.94 -6.43
N CYS A 214 -10.09 13.76 -6.37
CA CYS A 214 -9.53 12.60 -5.67
C CYS A 214 -8.92 11.63 -6.68
N GLY A 215 -7.71 11.16 -6.39
CA GLY A 215 -7.07 10.08 -7.16
C GLY A 215 -7.45 8.70 -6.64
N GLU A 216 -7.03 7.66 -7.35
CA GLU A 216 -7.28 6.28 -6.96
C GLU A 216 -6.15 5.70 -6.08
N PRO A 217 -6.44 4.69 -5.23
CA PRO A 217 -5.43 3.88 -4.56
C PRO A 217 -4.37 3.35 -5.52
N LEU A 218 -3.13 3.21 -5.02
CA LEU A 218 -1.97 3.02 -5.90
C LEU A 218 -2.02 1.74 -6.74
N GLY A 219 -2.64 0.66 -6.25
CA GLY A 219 -2.92 -0.55 -7.03
C GLY A 219 -1.74 -1.02 -7.89
N GLU A 220 -1.98 -1.16 -9.19
CA GLU A 220 -0.98 -1.58 -10.19
C GLU A 220 0.25 -0.67 -10.29
N LEU A 221 0.18 0.59 -9.84
CA LEU A 221 1.34 1.49 -9.82
C LEU A 221 2.44 0.98 -8.87
N LEU A 222 2.12 0.05 -7.97
CA LEU A 222 3.07 -0.61 -7.06
C LEU A 222 3.78 -1.81 -7.68
N ALA A 223 3.44 -2.22 -8.92
CA ALA A 223 4.04 -3.40 -9.54
C ALA A 223 5.58 -3.32 -9.63
N ASP A 224 6.13 -2.15 -9.96
CA ASP A 224 7.60 -1.94 -10.00
C ASP A 224 8.25 -2.17 -8.63
N VAL A 225 7.58 -1.75 -7.55
CA VAL A 225 8.06 -1.90 -6.18
C VAL A 225 8.07 -3.36 -5.78
N VAL A 226 6.98 -4.08 -6.05
CA VAL A 226 6.87 -5.50 -5.73
C VAL A 226 7.88 -6.33 -6.53
N VAL A 227 8.05 -6.03 -7.82
CA VAL A 227 9.06 -6.69 -8.65
C VAL A 227 10.47 -6.45 -8.10
N ALA A 228 10.77 -5.24 -7.61
CA ALA A 228 12.05 -4.97 -6.96
C ALA A 228 12.24 -5.83 -5.68
N ARG A 229 11.22 -5.94 -4.83
CA ARG A 229 11.27 -6.81 -3.63
C ARG A 229 11.47 -8.29 -3.95
N TRP A 230 10.87 -8.76 -5.05
CA TRP A 230 11.09 -10.11 -5.55
C TRP A 230 12.54 -10.36 -5.99
N LEU A 231 13.16 -9.36 -6.64
CA LEU A 231 14.53 -9.48 -7.18
C LEU A 231 15.62 -9.25 -6.12
N GLU A 232 15.29 -8.65 -4.98
CA GLU A 232 16.22 -8.52 -3.86
C GLU A 232 16.74 -9.90 -3.43
N LYS A 233 17.88 -9.94 -2.75
CA LYS A 233 18.29 -11.16 -2.02
C LYS A 233 17.69 -11.09 -0.63
N ALA A 234 17.27 -12.23 -0.09
CA ALA A 234 16.73 -12.29 1.27
C ALA A 234 17.77 -11.64 2.22
N PRO A 235 17.35 -10.78 3.15
CA PRO A 235 18.28 -10.23 4.13
C PRO A 235 18.96 -11.41 4.85
N ALA A 236 20.28 -11.34 5.00
CA ALA A 236 21.02 -12.35 5.74
C ALA A 236 20.40 -12.43 7.14
N ARG A 237 19.89 -13.60 7.53
CA ARG A 237 19.29 -13.82 8.85
C ARG A 237 20.29 -13.37 9.91
N ALA A 238 20.03 -12.25 10.58
CA ALA A 238 20.71 -11.90 11.80
C ALA A 238 20.41 -13.01 12.80
N HIS A 239 21.40 -13.86 13.07
CA HIS A 239 21.32 -14.81 14.15
C HIS A 239 21.29 -13.99 15.44
N ALA A 240 20.14 -14.01 16.12
CA ALA A 240 20.02 -13.63 17.52
C ALA A 240 20.10 -14.89 18.36
#